data_AF-A0A971V7F4-F1
#
_entry.id   AF-A0A971V7F4-F1
#
_cell.length_a   1.000
_cell.length_b   1.000
_cell.length_c   1.000
_cell.angle_alpha   90.00
_cell.angle_beta   90.00
_cell.angle_gamma   90.00
#
_symmetry.space_group_name_H-M   'P 1'
#
loop_
_entity.id
_entity.type
_entity.pdbx_description
1 polymer ?
#
loop_
_entity_poly.entity_id
_entity_poly.type
_entity_poly.pdbx_seq_one_letter_code
_entity_poly.pdbx_strand_id
1 'polypeptide(L)'
;MVEGFNESDFGNSTKRRLPICFCLDTSGSMMGTPIKQLNIGLTNFISSIKSNDDTRSATDIAIVTFGQKVEIVMPFGKISRDNPFPEITASTTLTPIGEGILTGLELLNARKEGYKDLGIKYYQPWLVVITDGAPQGPNAMANMELAIKACNEMESKDKLVVFNIGVGSGADLDILKRLSVKREEPISVASAEFSKLFEFLGSSSSSVVSSGMKDDALYNISTEPEGDSVSVDDFFKYLED
;
A
#
# COMPACT_ATOMS: atom_id res chain seq x y z
N MET A 1 6.04 -3.93 21.52
CA MET A 1 6.56 -2.56 21.68
C MET A 1 7.43 -2.32 20.47
N VAL A 2 6.99 -1.51 19.51
CA VAL A 2 7.77 -1.20 18.30
C VAL A 2 8.83 -0.19 18.73
N GLU A 3 10.06 -0.64 18.92
CA GLU A 3 11.22 0.24 19.13
C GLU A 3 11.71 0.79 17.78
N GLY A 4 12.02 2.08 17.76
CA GLY A 4 12.70 2.72 16.62
C GLY A 4 11.93 3.92 16.06
N PHE A 5 11.86 5.02 16.80
CA PHE A 5 11.50 6.32 16.24
C PHE A 5 12.58 7.33 16.62
N ASN A 6 13.15 8.01 15.63
CA ASN A 6 14.20 9.00 15.83
C ASN A 6 13.72 10.34 15.25
N GLU A 7 13.79 11.43 16.02
CA GLU A 7 13.40 12.78 15.57
C GLU A 7 14.12 13.21 14.28
N SER A 8 15.31 12.65 14.03
CA SER A 8 16.08 12.87 12.79
C SER A 8 15.41 12.35 11.51
N ASP A 9 14.41 11.45 11.61
CA ASP A 9 13.64 10.95 10.47
C ASP A 9 12.76 12.04 9.82
N PHE A 10 12.44 13.09 10.56
CA PHE A 10 11.52 14.15 10.10
C PHE A 10 12.24 15.36 9.49
N GLY A 11 13.51 15.61 9.85
CA GLY A 11 14.27 16.76 9.38
C GLY A 11 13.59 18.11 9.70
N ASN A 12 14.01 19.20 9.04
CA ASN A 12 13.44 20.55 9.22
C ASN A 12 12.24 20.84 8.27
N SER A 13 11.59 19.80 7.72
CA SER A 13 10.59 19.98 6.67
C SER A 13 9.21 20.34 7.25
N THR A 14 8.64 21.46 6.83
CA THR A 14 7.24 21.84 7.13
C THR A 14 6.22 21.21 6.17
N LYS A 15 6.68 20.36 5.24
CA LYS A 15 5.82 19.72 4.24
C LYS A 15 4.89 18.71 4.90
N ARG A 16 3.66 18.65 4.39
CA ARG A 16 2.69 17.64 4.78
C ARG A 16 3.21 16.25 4.37
N ARG A 17 3.15 15.27 5.28
CA ARG A 17 3.64 13.91 5.05
C ARG A 17 2.55 12.96 4.57
N LEU A 18 2.90 11.99 3.71
CA LEU A 18 2.03 10.91 3.24
C LEU A 18 2.62 9.57 3.70
N PRO A 19 2.05 8.94 4.75
CA PRO A 19 2.46 7.60 5.16
C PRO A 19 1.75 6.53 4.30
N ILE A 20 2.54 5.64 3.69
CA ILE A 20 2.06 4.52 2.87
C ILE A 20 2.57 3.21 3.48
N CYS A 21 1.67 2.28 3.83
CA CYS A 21 2.04 0.94 4.27
C CYS A 21 1.60 -0.09 3.24
N PHE A 22 2.56 -0.84 2.71
CA PHE A 22 2.32 -1.98 1.85
C PHE A 22 2.19 -3.25 2.70
N CYS A 23 1.08 -3.96 2.56
CA CYS A 23 0.84 -5.28 3.10
C CYS A 23 0.87 -6.27 1.92
N LEU A 24 1.94 -7.05 1.81
CA LEU A 24 2.28 -7.81 0.62
C LEU A 24 2.22 -9.31 0.90
N ASP A 25 1.45 -10.01 0.08
CA ASP A 25 1.39 -11.46 0.11
C ASP A 25 2.71 -12.08 -0.36
N THR A 26 3.22 -13.01 0.44
CA THR A 26 4.41 -13.80 0.16
C THR A 26 4.13 -15.29 0.29
N SER A 27 2.88 -15.71 0.15
CA SER A 27 2.48 -17.12 0.13
C SER A 27 2.89 -17.83 -1.17
N GLY A 28 2.69 -19.14 -1.22
CA GLY A 28 3.20 -20.01 -2.27
C GLY A 28 2.66 -19.71 -3.67
N SER A 29 1.47 -19.13 -3.78
CA SER A 29 0.88 -18.66 -5.04
C SER A 29 1.68 -17.51 -5.68
N MET A 30 2.38 -16.72 -4.86
CA MET A 30 3.24 -15.65 -5.32
C MET A 30 4.58 -16.16 -5.88
N MET A 31 4.94 -17.44 -5.71
CA MET A 31 6.21 -17.98 -6.16
C MET A 31 6.39 -17.90 -7.69
N GLY A 32 7.63 -17.66 -8.12
CA GLY A 32 7.99 -17.61 -9.54
C GLY A 32 7.80 -16.21 -10.13
N THR A 33 6.94 -16.07 -11.14
CA THR A 33 6.75 -14.81 -11.86
C THR A 33 6.11 -13.71 -11.00
N PRO A 34 5.06 -13.97 -10.18
CA PRO A 34 4.39 -12.91 -9.43
C PRO A 34 5.32 -12.16 -8.47
N ILE A 35 6.08 -12.86 -7.61
CA ILE A 35 7.00 -12.19 -6.68
C ILE A 35 8.13 -11.44 -7.41
N LYS A 36 8.59 -11.92 -8.57
CA LYS A 36 9.58 -11.20 -9.39
C LYS A 36 9.00 -9.89 -9.93
N GLN A 37 7.79 -9.93 -10.47
CA GLN A 37 7.12 -8.73 -10.97
C GLN A 37 6.78 -7.76 -9.84
N LEU A 38 6.44 -8.28 -8.65
CA LEU A 38 6.19 -7.47 -7.47
C LEU A 38 7.46 -6.72 -7.06
N ASN A 39 8.60 -7.41 -6.97
CA ASN A 39 9.88 -6.78 -6.66
C ASN A 39 10.29 -5.72 -7.70
N ILE A 40 10.09 -6.01 -9.00
CA ILE A 40 10.38 -5.05 -10.07
C ILE A 40 9.52 -3.80 -9.93
N GLY A 41 8.20 -3.97 -9.84
CA GLY A 41 7.27 -2.85 -9.73
C GLY A 41 7.49 -2.03 -8.47
N LEU A 42 7.71 -2.69 -7.34
CA LEU A 42 7.99 -2.04 -6.07
C LEU A 42 9.31 -1.27 -6.09
N THR A 43 10.36 -1.83 -6.71
CA THR A 43 11.64 -1.13 -6.94
C THR A 43 11.44 0.11 -7.81
N ASN A 44 10.62 0.02 -8.86
CA ASN A 44 10.32 1.14 -9.74
C ASN A 44 9.56 2.25 -9.00
N PHE A 45 8.54 1.90 -8.20
CA PHE A 45 7.81 2.85 -7.35
C PHE A 45 8.74 3.57 -6.37
N ILE A 46 9.60 2.84 -5.66
CA ILE A 46 10.55 3.47 -4.73
C ILE A 46 11.53 4.38 -5.48
N SER A 47 11.96 3.97 -6.68
CA SER A 47 12.85 4.77 -7.52
C SER A 47 12.18 6.07 -8.00
N SER A 48 10.89 6.03 -8.35
CA SER A 48 10.12 7.23 -8.73
C SER A 48 9.91 8.17 -7.55
N ILE A 49 9.65 7.63 -6.35
CA ILE A 49 9.57 8.45 -5.13
C ILE A 49 10.92 9.11 -4.84
N LYS A 50 12.04 8.37 -4.98
CA LYS A 50 13.40 8.89 -4.72
C LYS A 50 13.84 9.96 -5.73
N SER A 51 13.40 9.86 -6.99
CA SER A 51 13.84 10.76 -8.07
C SER A 51 13.23 12.16 -7.97
N ASN A 52 12.03 12.29 -7.38
CA ASN A 52 11.36 13.57 -7.15
C ASN A 52 11.58 14.03 -5.70
N ASP A 53 12.18 15.22 -5.53
CA ASP A 53 12.53 15.78 -4.21
C ASP A 53 11.30 16.09 -3.34
N ASP A 54 10.18 16.47 -3.94
CA ASP A 54 8.93 16.75 -3.23
C ASP A 54 8.31 15.45 -2.70
N THR A 55 8.15 14.44 -3.55
CA THR A 55 7.63 13.14 -3.13
C THR A 55 8.53 12.45 -2.14
N ARG A 56 9.87 12.50 -2.32
CA ARG A 56 10.82 11.90 -1.38
C ARG A 56 10.75 12.55 0.00
N SER A 57 10.57 13.87 0.06
CA SER A 57 10.52 14.60 1.34
C SER A 57 9.15 14.57 2.01
N ALA A 58 8.11 14.15 1.30
CA ALA A 58 6.75 14.04 1.82
C ALA A 58 6.34 12.59 2.14
N THR A 59 6.85 11.60 1.41
CA THR A 59 6.35 10.21 1.52
C THR A 59 7.17 9.41 2.52
N ASP A 60 6.48 8.76 3.46
CA ASP A 60 7.07 7.79 4.37
C ASP A 60 6.49 6.41 4.03
N ILE A 61 7.34 5.38 3.90
CA ILE A 61 6.92 4.05 3.43
C ILE A 61 7.26 3.00 4.48
N ALA A 62 6.33 2.06 4.71
CA ALA A 62 6.54 0.83 5.45
C ALA A 62 6.08 -0.38 4.63
N ILE A 63 6.67 -1.54 4.89
CA ILE A 63 6.34 -2.80 4.23
C ILE A 63 6.19 -3.88 5.28
N VAL A 64 5.02 -4.49 5.24
CA VAL A 64 4.65 -5.70 5.96
C VAL A 64 4.46 -6.80 4.91
N THR A 65 5.05 -7.96 5.15
CA THR A 65 4.79 -9.16 4.35
C THR A 65 4.00 -10.16 5.16
N PHE A 66 3.18 -10.97 4.49
CA PHE A 66 2.45 -12.08 5.11
C PHE A 66 2.47 -13.31 4.20
N GLY A 67 2.81 -14.46 4.79
CA GLY A 67 2.89 -15.76 4.12
C GLY A 67 3.04 -16.84 5.18
N GLN A 68 4.28 -17.20 5.54
CA GLN A 68 4.51 -18.09 6.69
C GLN A 68 4.12 -17.47 8.04
N LYS A 69 4.47 -16.19 8.20
CA LYS A 69 4.26 -15.34 9.36
C LYS A 69 4.16 -13.89 8.87
N VAL A 70 3.71 -13.00 9.73
CA VAL A 70 3.75 -11.57 9.46
C VAL A 70 5.13 -11.03 9.80
N GLU A 71 5.75 -10.29 8.88
CA GLU A 71 7.04 -9.65 9.09
C GLU A 71 7.02 -8.18 8.68
N ILE A 72 7.61 -7.32 9.50
CA ILE A 72 7.87 -5.92 9.13
C ILE A 72 9.22 -5.91 8.43
N VAL A 73 9.20 -6.02 7.11
CA VAL A 73 10.41 -6.06 6.27
C VAL A 73 11.04 -4.67 6.16
N MET A 74 10.22 -3.62 6.21
CA MET A 74 10.68 -2.24 6.24
C MET A 74 9.79 -1.41 7.19
N PRO A 75 10.28 -0.99 8.36
CA PRO A 75 9.53 -0.06 9.20
C PRO A 75 9.50 1.35 8.58
N PHE A 76 8.61 2.21 9.06
CA PHE A 76 8.64 3.62 8.69
C PHE A 76 9.96 4.25 9.16
N GLY A 77 10.67 4.89 8.22
CA GLY A 77 11.91 5.59 8.49
C GLY A 77 12.31 6.43 7.29
N LYS A 78 13.39 7.20 7.42
CA LYS A 78 13.86 8.05 6.33
C LYS A 78 14.25 7.22 5.11
N ILE A 79 13.59 7.45 3.98
CA ILE A 79 13.97 6.88 2.69
C ILE A 79 15.29 7.53 2.25
N SER A 80 16.41 6.90 2.60
CA SER A 80 17.72 7.29 2.10
C SER A 80 17.85 6.93 0.62
N ARG A 81 18.55 7.76 -0.15
CA ARG A 81 18.90 7.44 -1.55
C ARG A 81 19.71 6.13 -1.60
N ASP A 82 20.52 5.87 -0.58
CA ASP A 82 21.53 4.81 -0.55
C ASP A 82 21.06 3.51 0.07
N ASN A 83 19.90 3.47 0.73
CA ASN A 83 19.40 2.22 1.30
C ASN A 83 18.87 1.31 0.18
N PRO A 84 19.44 0.09 0.03
CA PRO A 84 18.89 -0.91 -0.87
C PRO A 84 17.53 -1.35 -0.37
N PHE A 85 16.65 -1.63 -1.30
CA PHE A 85 15.33 -2.12 -1.01
C PHE A 85 15.38 -3.63 -0.73
N PRO A 86 14.70 -4.14 0.31
CA PRO A 86 14.73 -5.55 0.62
C PRO A 86 14.06 -6.36 -0.48
N GLU A 87 14.76 -7.39 -0.99
CA GLU A 87 14.17 -8.34 -1.91
C GLU A 87 13.13 -9.18 -1.17
N ILE A 88 11.90 -9.16 -1.66
CA ILE A 88 10.79 -9.90 -1.07
C ILE A 88 10.79 -11.30 -1.65
N THR A 89 10.73 -12.30 -0.77
CA THR A 89 10.69 -13.71 -1.17
C THR A 89 9.34 -14.30 -0.80
N ALA A 90 8.81 -15.13 -1.70
CA ALA A 90 7.60 -15.90 -1.45
C ALA A 90 7.96 -17.26 -0.83
N SER A 91 7.23 -17.67 0.20
CA SER A 91 7.43 -18.91 0.91
C SER A 91 6.12 -19.48 1.49
N THR A 92 6.04 -20.81 1.51
CA THR A 92 5.05 -21.61 2.25
C THR A 92 3.60 -21.52 1.76
N THR A 93 2.68 -22.21 2.43
CA THR A 93 1.26 -22.31 2.07
C THR A 93 0.34 -21.50 2.99
N LEU A 94 0.86 -20.74 3.95
CA LEU A 94 0.02 -19.94 4.85
C LEU A 94 -0.18 -18.53 4.29
N THR A 95 -1.28 -17.88 4.68
CA THR A 95 -1.64 -16.52 4.23
C THR A 95 -2.39 -15.78 5.36
N PRO A 96 -1.70 -15.32 6.42
CA PRO A 96 -2.31 -14.63 7.55
C PRO A 96 -2.65 -13.16 7.20
N ILE A 97 -3.51 -12.96 6.20
CA ILE A 97 -3.86 -11.64 5.61
C ILE A 97 -4.32 -10.66 6.69
N GLY A 98 -5.30 -11.08 7.52
CA GLY A 98 -5.85 -10.21 8.56
C GLY A 98 -4.82 -9.73 9.57
N GLU A 99 -3.88 -10.60 9.96
CA GLU A 99 -2.79 -10.23 10.88
C GLU A 99 -1.80 -9.25 10.22
N GLY A 100 -1.50 -9.46 8.92
CA GLY A 100 -0.69 -8.54 8.12
C GLY A 100 -1.30 -7.15 8.03
N ILE A 101 -2.60 -7.08 7.76
CA ILE A 101 -3.36 -5.81 7.68
C ILE A 101 -3.38 -5.12 9.04
N LEU A 102 -3.69 -5.83 10.13
CA LEU A 102 -3.70 -5.26 11.47
C LEU A 102 -2.32 -4.69 11.84
N THR A 103 -1.24 -5.40 11.51
CA THR A 103 0.14 -4.93 11.71
C THR A 103 0.43 -3.66 10.90
N GLY A 104 -0.02 -3.60 9.65
CA GLY A 104 0.12 -2.41 8.80
C GLY A 104 -0.65 -1.20 9.38
N LEU A 105 -1.87 -1.42 9.87
CA LEU A 105 -2.68 -0.39 10.53
C LEU A 105 -2.03 0.12 11.82
N GLU A 106 -1.43 -0.76 12.62
CA GLU A 106 -0.68 -0.38 13.81
C GLU A 106 0.53 0.51 13.46
N LEU A 107 1.30 0.14 12.42
CA LEU A 107 2.42 0.96 11.93
C LEU A 107 1.95 2.33 11.44
N LEU A 108 0.87 2.38 10.65
CA LEU A 108 0.30 3.64 10.16
C LEU A 108 -0.15 4.52 11.35
N ASN A 109 -0.80 3.94 12.34
CA ASN A 109 -1.24 4.67 13.52
C ASN A 109 -0.05 5.21 14.33
N ALA A 110 0.97 4.39 14.59
CA ALA A 110 2.18 4.81 15.28
C ALA A 110 2.88 5.97 14.54
N ARG A 111 2.96 5.90 13.21
CA ARG A 111 3.56 6.97 12.40
C ARG A 111 2.75 8.27 12.47
N LYS A 112 1.42 8.19 12.45
CA LYS A 112 0.52 9.36 12.59
C LYS A 112 0.63 10.03 13.95
N GLU A 113 0.71 9.26 15.03
CA GLU A 113 0.92 9.82 16.37
C GLU A 113 2.26 10.56 16.42
N GLY A 114 3.33 9.98 15.86
CA GLY A 114 4.62 10.66 15.73
C GLY A 114 4.53 12.00 14.96
N TYR A 115 3.73 12.08 13.89
CA TYR A 115 3.49 13.36 13.22
C TYR A 115 2.77 14.37 14.12
N LYS A 116 1.75 13.94 14.87
CA LYS A 116 0.98 14.82 15.76
C LYS A 116 1.86 15.39 16.87
N ASP A 117 2.68 14.55 17.50
CA ASP A 117 3.57 14.93 18.58
C ASP A 117 4.59 15.99 18.13
N LEU A 118 5.03 15.91 16.87
CA LEU A 118 5.95 16.84 16.25
C LEU A 118 5.28 18.04 15.56
N GLY A 119 3.94 18.15 15.61
CA GLY A 119 3.19 19.21 14.92
C GLY A 119 3.24 19.15 13.38
N ILE A 120 3.58 17.99 12.82
CA ILE A 120 3.71 17.75 11.39
C ILE A 120 2.33 17.43 10.81
N LYS A 121 1.93 18.19 9.77
CA LYS A 121 0.70 17.89 9.03
C LYS A 121 0.89 16.61 8.21
N TYR A 122 -0.17 15.84 8.01
CA TYR A 122 -0.15 14.66 7.12
C TYR A 122 -1.41 14.57 6.23
N TYR A 123 -1.28 13.89 5.09
CA TYR A 123 -2.37 13.46 4.20
C TYR A 123 -3.02 12.18 4.74
N GLN A 124 -4.16 11.73 4.21
CA GLN A 124 -4.70 10.44 4.64
C GLN A 124 -3.66 9.33 4.42
N PRO A 125 -3.40 8.51 5.45
CA PRO A 125 -2.54 7.34 5.31
C PRO A 125 -3.08 6.36 4.28
N TRP A 126 -2.18 5.71 3.55
CA TRP A 126 -2.54 4.67 2.59
C TRP A 126 -2.19 3.30 3.14
N LEU A 127 -3.16 2.38 3.09
CA LEU A 127 -2.96 0.96 3.29
C LEU A 127 -3.11 0.27 1.92
N VAL A 128 -2.01 -0.26 1.40
CA VAL A 128 -1.97 -0.96 0.12
C VAL A 128 -1.85 -2.45 0.39
N VAL A 129 -2.93 -3.20 0.15
CA VAL A 129 -2.99 -4.65 0.36
C VAL A 129 -2.91 -5.34 -1.01
N ILE A 130 -1.89 -6.17 -1.22
CA ILE A 130 -1.70 -6.94 -2.46
C ILE A 130 -1.69 -8.43 -2.12
N THR A 131 -2.66 -9.19 -2.62
CA THR A 131 -2.78 -10.64 -2.37
C THR A 131 -3.54 -11.35 -3.50
N ASP A 132 -3.14 -12.59 -3.80
CA ASP A 132 -3.85 -13.52 -4.70
C ASP A 132 -4.64 -14.58 -3.93
N GLY A 133 -4.68 -14.50 -2.60
CA GLY A 133 -5.11 -15.59 -1.74
C GLY A 133 -6.33 -15.29 -0.87
N ALA A 134 -6.83 -16.37 -0.25
CA ALA A 134 -7.81 -16.31 0.83
C ALA A 134 -7.10 -16.39 2.20
N PRO A 135 -7.70 -15.87 3.30
CA PRO A 135 -7.11 -15.97 4.63
C PRO A 135 -6.88 -17.43 5.04
N GLN A 136 -5.63 -17.79 5.36
CA GLN A 136 -5.24 -19.14 5.77
C GLN A 136 -4.42 -19.13 7.05
N GLY A 137 -4.63 -20.15 7.90
CA GLY A 137 -3.91 -20.33 9.17
C GLY A 137 -4.81 -20.23 10.41
N PRO A 138 -4.23 -20.36 11.61
CA PRO A 138 -4.96 -20.26 12.88
C PRO A 138 -5.61 -18.88 13.02
N ASN A 139 -6.89 -18.84 13.41
CA ASN A 139 -7.66 -17.60 13.59
C ASN A 139 -7.74 -16.71 12.33
N ALA A 140 -7.40 -17.20 11.14
CA ALA A 140 -7.29 -16.38 9.93
C ALA A 140 -8.55 -15.57 9.64
N MET A 141 -9.73 -16.20 9.70
CA MET A 141 -11.00 -15.50 9.51
C MET A 141 -11.32 -14.52 10.64
N ALA A 142 -11.05 -14.86 11.90
CA ALA A 142 -11.29 -13.94 13.02
C ALA A 142 -10.42 -12.68 12.91
N ASN A 143 -9.14 -12.84 12.57
CA ASN A 143 -8.23 -11.73 12.32
C ASN A 143 -8.65 -10.93 11.08
N MET A 144 -9.15 -11.59 10.04
CA MET A 144 -9.65 -10.93 8.84
C MET A 144 -10.88 -10.06 9.15
N GLU A 145 -11.84 -10.56 9.94
CA GLU A 145 -13.00 -9.78 10.37
C GLU A 145 -12.60 -8.55 11.20
N LEU A 146 -11.59 -8.69 12.08
CA LEU A 146 -11.04 -7.56 12.82
C LEU A 146 -10.39 -6.52 11.89
N ALA A 147 -9.62 -6.98 10.90
CA ALA A 147 -9.00 -6.12 9.90
C ALA A 147 -10.04 -5.36 9.07
N ILE A 148 -11.06 -6.05 8.55
CA ILE A 148 -12.19 -5.47 7.82
C ILE A 148 -12.87 -4.39 8.64
N LYS A 149 -13.21 -4.69 9.90
CA LYS A 149 -13.85 -3.73 10.80
C LYS A 149 -12.98 -2.50 11.01
N ALA A 150 -11.69 -2.68 11.28
CA ALA A 150 -10.76 -1.58 11.52
C ALA A 150 -10.60 -0.68 10.27
N CYS A 151 -10.41 -1.28 9.08
CA CYS A 151 -10.34 -0.54 7.82
C CYS A 151 -11.60 0.31 7.60
N ASN A 152 -12.78 -0.30 7.69
CA ASN A 152 -14.06 0.37 7.43
C ASN A 152 -14.35 1.49 8.43
N GLU A 153 -14.03 1.30 9.71
CA GLU A 153 -14.17 2.34 10.74
C GLU A 153 -13.23 3.54 10.51
N MET A 154 -12.04 3.31 9.97
CA MET A 154 -11.08 4.38 9.67
C MET A 154 -11.42 5.09 8.35
N GLU A 155 -11.77 4.34 7.32
CA GLU A 155 -12.08 4.85 5.98
C GLU A 155 -13.38 5.67 5.98
N SER A 156 -14.43 5.21 6.68
CA SER A 156 -15.69 5.97 6.85
C SER A 156 -15.54 7.31 7.57
N LYS A 157 -14.41 7.51 8.27
CA LYS A 157 -14.08 8.74 9.00
C LYS A 157 -12.99 9.56 8.33
N ASP A 158 -12.65 9.25 7.08
CA ASP A 158 -11.62 9.97 6.32
C ASP A 158 -10.24 9.91 7.00
N LYS A 159 -9.92 8.77 7.63
CA LYS A 159 -8.64 8.55 8.36
C LYS A 159 -7.68 7.58 7.68
N LEU A 160 -8.09 6.96 6.58
CA LEU A 160 -7.36 5.92 5.86
C LEU A 160 -7.87 5.86 4.40
N VAL A 161 -6.97 5.63 3.46
CA VAL A 161 -7.27 5.17 2.10
C VAL A 161 -6.86 3.71 1.98
N VAL A 162 -7.78 2.86 1.51
CA VAL A 162 -7.51 1.43 1.30
C VAL A 162 -7.40 1.13 -0.19
N PHE A 163 -6.28 0.53 -0.59
CA PHE A 163 -6.08 -0.09 -1.90
C PHE A 163 -6.09 -1.61 -1.72
N ASN A 164 -7.26 -2.23 -1.87
CA ASN A 164 -7.46 -3.68 -1.85
C ASN A 164 -7.23 -4.24 -3.26
N ILE A 165 -6.05 -4.81 -3.48
CA ILE A 165 -5.59 -5.30 -4.79
C ILE A 165 -5.57 -6.82 -4.80
N GLY A 166 -6.42 -7.40 -5.67
CA GLY A 166 -6.46 -8.82 -5.98
C GLY A 166 -5.53 -9.17 -7.13
N VAL A 167 -4.77 -10.26 -6.96
CA VAL A 167 -3.76 -10.67 -7.94
C VAL A 167 -4.17 -11.97 -8.64
N GLY A 168 -4.21 -11.92 -9.97
CA GLY A 168 -4.55 -13.09 -10.79
C GLY A 168 -6.00 -13.56 -10.63
N SER A 169 -6.35 -14.66 -11.32
CA SER A 169 -7.73 -15.17 -11.39
C SER A 169 -8.17 -15.99 -10.17
N GLY A 170 -7.29 -16.19 -9.18
CA GLY A 170 -7.54 -17.00 -7.99
C GLY A 170 -7.84 -16.19 -6.72
N ALA A 171 -7.79 -14.86 -6.80
CA ALA A 171 -8.01 -13.99 -5.65
C ALA A 171 -9.44 -14.11 -5.11
N ASP A 172 -9.58 -14.18 -3.78
CA ASP A 172 -10.87 -14.10 -3.10
C ASP A 172 -11.35 -12.64 -3.07
N LEU A 173 -11.89 -12.20 -4.21
CA LEU A 173 -12.37 -10.83 -4.40
C LEU A 173 -13.52 -10.49 -3.46
N ASP A 174 -14.34 -11.47 -3.05
CA ASP A 174 -15.46 -11.26 -2.13
C ASP A 174 -14.96 -10.83 -0.74
N ILE A 175 -13.92 -11.48 -0.22
CA ILE A 175 -13.32 -11.08 1.04
C ILE A 175 -12.57 -9.74 0.89
N LEU A 176 -11.82 -9.55 -0.19
CA LEU A 176 -11.07 -8.30 -0.41
C LEU A 176 -11.98 -7.09 -0.57
N LYS A 177 -13.14 -7.24 -1.21
CA LYS A 177 -14.14 -6.20 -1.37
C LYS A 177 -14.60 -5.63 -0.05
N ARG A 178 -14.65 -6.45 0.99
CA ARG A 178 -15.10 -6.04 2.33
C ARG A 178 -14.11 -5.13 3.06
N LEU A 179 -12.87 -5.01 2.59
CA LEU A 179 -11.83 -4.16 3.20
C LEU A 179 -12.05 -2.66 2.99
N SER A 180 -12.89 -2.27 2.03
CA SER A 180 -13.17 -0.87 1.74
C SER A 180 -14.68 -0.65 1.66
N VAL A 181 -15.17 0.37 2.34
CA VAL A 181 -16.54 0.90 2.22
C VAL A 181 -16.65 1.99 1.17
N LYS A 182 -15.53 2.57 0.72
CA LYS A 182 -15.48 3.60 -0.32
C LYS A 182 -15.12 3.07 -1.70
N ARG A 183 -14.47 1.91 -1.80
CA ARG A 183 -14.17 1.24 -3.06
C ARG A 183 -15.10 0.04 -3.25
N GLU A 184 -16.03 0.15 -4.20
CA GLU A 184 -17.03 -0.89 -4.45
C GLU A 184 -16.43 -2.20 -4.96
N GLU A 185 -15.38 -2.15 -5.78
CA GLU A 185 -14.71 -3.35 -6.32
C GLU A 185 -13.20 -3.33 -6.05
N PRO A 186 -12.58 -4.46 -5.66
CA PRO A 186 -11.14 -4.57 -5.54
C PRO A 186 -10.44 -4.26 -6.87
N ILE A 187 -9.23 -3.73 -6.78
CA ILE A 187 -8.36 -3.54 -7.94
C ILE A 187 -7.86 -4.93 -8.39
N SER A 188 -8.35 -5.43 -9.52
CA SER A 188 -7.87 -6.68 -10.10
C SER A 188 -6.68 -6.42 -11.04
N VAL A 189 -5.55 -7.09 -10.78
CA VAL A 189 -4.32 -6.90 -11.56
C VAL A 189 -3.72 -8.26 -11.89
N ALA A 190 -3.41 -8.51 -13.16
CA ALA A 190 -2.61 -9.68 -13.53
C ALA A 190 -1.19 -9.48 -13.00
N SER A 191 -0.51 -10.53 -12.53
CA SER A 191 0.84 -10.36 -11.95
C SER A 191 1.86 -9.76 -12.93
N ALA A 192 1.63 -9.89 -14.24
CA ALA A 192 2.43 -9.24 -15.29
C ALA A 192 2.28 -7.71 -15.32
N GLU A 193 1.23 -7.17 -14.69
CA GLU A 193 0.86 -5.76 -14.70
C GLU A 193 1.21 -5.03 -13.40
N PHE A 194 1.91 -5.68 -12.46
CA PHE A 194 2.38 -5.02 -11.24
C PHE A 194 3.15 -3.73 -11.51
N SER A 195 3.97 -3.70 -12.56
CA SER A 195 4.69 -2.47 -12.94
C SER A 195 3.73 -1.29 -13.18
N LYS A 196 2.59 -1.51 -13.85
CA LYS A 196 1.57 -0.47 -14.08
C LYS A 196 0.88 -0.05 -12.79
N LEU A 197 0.55 -1.00 -11.93
CA LEU A 197 -0.03 -0.73 -10.60
C LEU A 197 0.88 0.18 -9.78
N PHE A 198 2.17 -0.15 -9.74
CA PHE A 198 3.15 0.62 -8.97
C PHE A 198 3.42 1.99 -9.59
N GLU A 199 3.41 2.11 -10.92
CA GLU A 199 3.44 3.40 -11.62
C GLU A 199 2.21 4.26 -11.27
N PHE A 200 1.02 3.67 -11.26
CA PHE A 200 -0.21 4.34 -10.84
C PHE A 200 -0.15 4.86 -9.39
N LEU A 201 0.33 4.03 -8.44
CA LEU A 201 0.53 4.45 -7.05
C LEU A 201 1.56 5.59 -6.96
N GLY A 202 2.63 5.52 -7.76
CA GLY A 202 3.66 6.55 -7.86
C GLY A 202 3.08 7.89 -8.31
N SER A 203 2.38 7.90 -9.45
CA SER A 203 1.73 9.08 -10.00
C SER A 203 0.69 9.65 -9.04
N SER A 204 -0.15 8.80 -8.46
CA SER A 204 -1.18 9.22 -7.49
C SER A 204 -0.56 9.88 -6.25
N SER A 205 0.50 9.30 -5.70
CA SER A 205 1.18 9.86 -4.53
C SER A 205 1.83 11.21 -4.85
N SER A 206 2.38 11.34 -6.06
CA SER A 206 2.92 12.60 -6.57
C SER A 206 1.85 13.67 -6.70
N SER A 207 0.68 13.36 -7.27
CA SER A 207 -0.44 14.30 -7.41
C SER A 207 -0.99 14.75 -6.05
N VAL A 208 -1.15 13.84 -5.09
CA VAL A 208 -1.56 14.20 -3.71
C VAL A 208 -0.55 15.14 -3.06
N VAL A 209 0.74 14.83 -3.17
CA VAL A 209 1.81 15.62 -2.53
C VAL A 209 2.00 16.98 -3.19
N SER A 210 2.01 17.04 -4.53
CA SER A 210 2.36 18.25 -5.30
C SER A 210 1.17 19.18 -5.53
N SER A 211 -0.01 18.63 -5.78
CA SER A 211 -1.18 19.38 -6.25
C SER A 211 -2.28 19.45 -5.19
N GLY A 212 -2.12 18.77 -4.05
CA GLY A 212 -3.11 18.75 -2.98
C GLY A 212 -4.42 18.07 -3.38
N MET A 213 -4.35 17.14 -4.34
CA MET A 213 -5.48 16.34 -4.80
C MET A 213 -6.21 15.73 -3.60
N LYS A 214 -7.55 15.79 -3.60
CA LYS A 214 -8.36 15.19 -2.54
C LYS A 214 -8.27 13.67 -2.62
N ASP A 215 -8.12 13.02 -1.48
CA ASP A 215 -8.03 11.56 -1.37
C ASP A 215 -9.29 10.86 -1.92
N ASP A 216 -10.46 11.52 -1.91
CA ASP A 216 -11.70 10.98 -2.51
C ASP A 216 -11.57 10.68 -4.01
N ALA A 217 -10.71 11.42 -4.74
CA ALA A 217 -10.45 11.16 -6.15
C ALA A 217 -9.78 9.80 -6.38
N LEU A 218 -9.06 9.25 -5.38
CA LEU A 218 -8.37 7.97 -5.48
C LEU A 218 -9.31 6.76 -5.54
N TYR A 219 -10.56 6.90 -5.08
CA TYR A 219 -11.56 5.83 -5.10
C TYR A 219 -12.25 5.68 -6.46
N ASN A 220 -12.36 6.77 -7.22
CA ASN A 220 -13.01 6.79 -8.52
C ASN A 220 -12.08 6.36 -9.67
N ILE A 221 -10.81 6.06 -9.37
CA ILE A 221 -9.86 5.63 -10.39
C ILE A 221 -9.94 4.11 -10.52
N SER A 222 -10.54 3.64 -11.62
CA SER A 222 -10.50 2.25 -12.03
C SER A 222 -9.12 1.92 -12.59
N THR A 223 -8.54 0.81 -12.14
CA THR A 223 -7.31 0.24 -12.71
C THR A 223 -7.59 -0.92 -13.67
N GLU A 224 -8.86 -1.21 -13.96
CA GLU A 224 -9.23 -2.26 -14.91
C GLU A 224 -8.94 -1.81 -16.34
N PRO A 225 -8.13 -2.57 -17.11
CA PRO A 225 -8.15 -2.47 -18.55
C PRO A 225 -9.40 -3.21 -19.05
N GLU A 226 -10.42 -2.47 -19.49
CA GLU A 226 -11.42 -3.08 -20.37
C GLU A 226 -10.70 -3.60 -21.63
N GLY A 227 -11.13 -4.77 -22.11
CA GLY A 227 -10.44 -5.61 -23.10
C GLY A 227 -9.88 -4.88 -24.33
N ASP A 228 -8.80 -5.47 -24.86
CA ASP A 228 -8.00 -5.02 -26.00
C ASP A 228 -7.59 -3.54 -25.97
N SER A 229 -6.48 -3.30 -25.27
CA SER A 229 -5.64 -2.10 -25.39
C SER A 229 -6.36 -0.77 -25.18
N VAL A 230 -6.65 -0.45 -23.91
CA VAL A 230 -6.80 0.95 -23.50
C VAL A 230 -5.52 1.38 -22.82
N SER A 231 -4.83 2.32 -23.45
CA SER A 231 -3.54 2.84 -22.99
C SER A 231 -3.71 3.66 -21.71
N VAL A 232 -2.62 3.76 -20.97
CA VAL A 232 -2.39 4.66 -19.83
C VAL A 232 -2.74 6.14 -20.14
N ASP A 233 -3.05 6.46 -21.40
CA ASP A 233 -3.41 7.80 -21.86
C ASP A 233 -4.77 8.31 -21.34
N ASP A 234 -5.74 7.43 -21.06
CA ASP A 234 -7.03 7.88 -20.51
C ASP A 234 -6.94 8.27 -19.02
N PHE A 235 -5.91 7.80 -18.30
CA PHE A 235 -5.58 8.25 -16.94
C PHE A 235 -5.08 9.71 -16.91
N PHE A 236 -4.37 10.15 -17.94
CA PHE A 236 -3.88 11.54 -18.02
C PHE A 236 -4.98 12.55 -18.36
N LYS A 237 -6.05 12.14 -19.07
CA LYS A 237 -7.19 13.03 -19.34
C LYS A 237 -7.95 13.45 -18.10
N TYR A 238 -8.03 12.60 -17.07
CA TYR A 238 -8.75 12.91 -15.83
C TYR A 238 -7.98 13.86 -14.89
N LEU A 239 -6.70 14.15 -15.18
CA LEU A 239 -5.86 15.04 -14.39
C LEU A 239 -5.81 16.48 -14.94
N GLU A 240 -6.42 16.76 -16.08
CA GLU A 240 -6.41 18.09 -16.74
C GLU A 240 -7.73 18.88 -16.65
N ASP A 241 -8.75 18.40 -15.92
CA ASP A 241 -10.00 19.14 -15.64
C ASP A 241 -10.11 19.64 -14.19
#